data_AF-A0A0Q4GFB7-F1
#
_entry.id   AF-A0A0Q4GFB7-F1
#
_cell.length_a   1.000
_cell.length_b   1.000
_cell.length_c   1.000
_cell.angle_alpha   90.00
_cell.angle_beta   90.00
_cell.angle_gamma   90.00
#
_symmetry.space_group_name_H-M   'P 1'
#
loop_
_entity.id
_entity.type
_entity.pdbx_description
1 polymer ?
#
loop_
_entity_poly.entity_id
_entity_poly.type
_entity_poly.pdbx_seq_one_letter_code
_entity_poly.pdbx_strand_id
1 'polypeptide(L)'
;MEPHLRALLTLRRDQLISDGDEDLGDLVHFIVVRNGDTLAAVETEAGVALSINPIDGRRLGDPDFEPLFEYVKRQNGFLEAVMILNDDGFAVVLLVPDTITVDPNITLLLRRCAAV
;
A
#
# COMPACT_ATOMS: atom_id res chain seq x y z
N MET A 1 0.89 13.56 -14.07
CA MET A 1 1.42 12.53 -13.15
C MET A 1 2.80 12.97 -12.70
N GLU A 2 3.07 13.00 -11.40
CA GLU A 2 4.37 13.40 -10.85
C GLU A 2 5.51 12.49 -11.36
N PRO A 3 6.71 13.03 -11.67
CA PRO A 3 7.79 12.24 -12.27
C PRO A 3 8.24 11.05 -11.42
N HIS A 4 8.32 11.22 -10.09
CA HIS A 4 8.73 10.16 -9.17
C HIS A 4 7.71 9.02 -9.09
N LEU A 5 6.41 9.36 -9.06
CA LEU A 5 5.34 8.36 -9.12
C LEU A 5 5.36 7.60 -10.45
N ARG A 6 5.56 8.31 -11.57
CA ARG A 6 5.72 7.68 -12.88
C ARG A 6 6.89 6.69 -12.87
N ALA A 7 8.04 7.10 -12.35
CA ALA A 7 9.23 6.26 -12.30
C ALA A 7 8.99 5.00 -11.45
N LEU A 8 8.33 5.14 -10.30
CA LEU A 8 8.00 4.01 -9.42
C LEU A 8 7.03 3.02 -10.08
N LEU A 9 5.93 3.51 -10.67
CA LEU A 9 4.97 2.66 -11.40
C LEU A 9 5.62 1.97 -12.60
N THR A 10 6.48 2.68 -13.33
CA THR A 10 7.23 2.10 -14.47
C THR A 10 8.14 0.98 -14.00
N LEU A 11 8.90 1.21 -12.92
CA LEU A 11 9.78 0.21 -12.32
C LEU A 11 9.01 -1.04 -11.90
N ARG A 12 7.87 -0.87 -11.19
CA ARG A 12 7.08 -2.01 -10.72
C ARG A 12 6.41 -2.78 -11.84
N ARG A 13 5.85 -2.07 -12.84
CA ARG A 13 5.36 -2.71 -14.05
C ARG A 13 6.45 -3.57 -14.69
N ASP A 14 7.62 -2.99 -14.93
CA ASP A 14 8.71 -3.68 -15.62
C ASP A 14 9.22 -4.90 -14.82
N GLN A 15 9.21 -4.83 -13.49
CA GLN A 15 9.53 -5.96 -12.62
C GLN A 15 8.49 -7.07 -12.68
N LEU A 16 7.21 -6.73 -12.69
CA LEU A 16 6.11 -7.70 -12.64
C LEU A 16 5.91 -8.43 -13.98
N ILE A 17 6.06 -7.72 -15.10
CA ILE A 17 5.91 -8.30 -16.44
C ILE A 17 7.20 -8.93 -16.99
N SER A 18 8.32 -8.83 -16.25
CA SER A 18 9.61 -9.37 -16.69
C SER A 18 9.59 -10.89 -16.85
N ASP A 19 8.72 -11.58 -16.11
CA ASP A 19 8.78 -13.03 -15.93
C ASP A 19 7.68 -13.80 -16.70
N GLY A 20 6.79 -13.11 -17.44
CA GLY A 20 5.72 -13.76 -18.20
C GLY A 20 4.87 -12.85 -19.08
N ASP A 21 3.91 -13.46 -19.79
CA ASP A 21 2.91 -12.78 -20.65
C ASP A 21 1.63 -12.37 -19.89
N GLU A 22 1.67 -12.41 -18.55
CA GLU A 22 0.51 -12.09 -17.70
C GLU A 22 0.15 -10.60 -17.80
N ASP A 23 -1.15 -10.30 -17.80
CA ASP A 23 -1.60 -8.91 -17.75
C ASP A 23 -1.31 -8.34 -16.36
N LEU A 24 -0.84 -7.10 -16.30
CA LEU A 24 -0.55 -6.43 -15.03
C LEU A 24 -1.79 -6.33 -14.15
N GLY A 25 -2.97 -6.22 -14.76
CA GLY A 25 -4.25 -6.18 -14.05
C GLY A 25 -4.60 -7.49 -13.34
N ASP A 26 -4.05 -8.62 -13.77
CA ASP A 26 -4.22 -9.92 -13.11
C ASP A 26 -3.22 -10.14 -11.97
N LEU A 27 -2.17 -9.31 -11.91
CA LEU A 27 -1.10 -9.40 -10.91
C LEU A 27 -1.30 -8.43 -9.74
N VAL A 28 -1.75 -7.19 -10.02
CA VAL A 28 -1.70 -6.12 -9.03
C VAL A 28 -2.74 -5.02 -9.26
N HIS A 29 -3.31 -4.54 -8.15
CA HIS A 29 -4.07 -3.29 -8.09
C HIS A 29 -3.25 -2.20 -7.38
N PHE A 30 -2.85 -1.16 -8.12
CA PHE A 30 -2.14 -0.01 -7.55
C PHE A 30 -3.11 1.09 -7.13
N ILE A 31 -3.07 1.44 -5.84
CA ILE A 31 -3.84 2.54 -5.25
C ILE A 31 -2.88 3.69 -4.94
N VAL A 32 -3.01 4.78 -5.70
CA VAL A 32 -2.23 6.00 -5.45
C VAL A 32 -3.01 6.92 -4.52
N VAL A 33 -2.57 7.03 -3.27
CA VAL A 33 -3.20 7.89 -2.28
C VAL A 33 -2.82 9.34 -2.55
N ARG A 34 -3.81 10.23 -2.55
CA ARG A 34 -3.67 11.65 -2.82
C ARG A 34 -3.89 12.48 -1.56
N ASN A 35 -3.44 13.72 -1.62
CA ASN A 35 -3.78 14.70 -0.58
C ASN A 35 -5.29 14.88 -0.48
N GLY A 36 -5.82 14.77 0.73
CA GLY A 36 -7.26 14.85 1.01
C GLY A 36 -7.98 13.50 0.99
N ASP A 37 -7.34 12.41 0.55
CA ASP A 37 -7.92 11.08 0.72
C ASP A 37 -7.93 10.72 2.21
N THR A 38 -9.03 10.07 2.61
CA THR A 38 -9.24 9.63 4.00
C THR A 38 -8.91 8.15 4.13
N LEU A 39 -8.58 7.71 5.34
CA LEU A 39 -8.41 6.28 5.65
C LEU A 39 -9.58 5.43 5.14
N ALA A 40 -10.81 5.85 5.40
CA ALA A 40 -12.00 5.11 4.99
C ALA A 40 -12.16 4.99 3.47
N ALA A 41 -11.78 6.04 2.71
CA ALA A 41 -11.80 5.99 1.25
C ALA A 41 -10.76 5.02 0.70
N VAL A 42 -9.55 5.01 1.29
CA VAL A 42 -8.49 4.09 0.91
C VAL A 42 -8.84 2.65 1.26
N GLU A 43 -9.42 2.40 2.44
CA GLU A 43 -9.90 1.07 2.83
C GLU A 43 -11.03 0.56 1.90
N THR A 44 -11.91 1.48 1.48
CA THR A 44 -12.99 1.15 0.52
C THR A 44 -12.40 0.72 -0.83
N GLU A 45 -11.43 1.46 -1.35
CA GLU A 45 -10.76 1.12 -2.62
C GLU A 45 -9.91 -0.15 -2.52
N ALA A 46 -9.22 -0.34 -1.39
CA ALA A 46 -8.41 -1.52 -1.14
C ALA A 46 -9.25 -2.79 -0.90
N GLY A 47 -10.54 -2.65 -0.57
CA GLY A 47 -11.41 -3.77 -0.21
C GLY A 47 -11.07 -4.43 1.12
N VAL A 48 -10.17 -3.83 1.92
CA VAL A 48 -9.69 -4.37 3.20
C VAL A 48 -9.44 -3.24 4.19
N ALA A 49 -9.65 -3.52 5.48
CA ALA A 49 -9.35 -2.58 6.54
C ALA A 49 -7.83 -2.49 6.78
N LEU A 50 -7.31 -1.28 6.82
CA LEU A 50 -5.94 -0.97 7.26
C LEU A 50 -5.90 -0.69 8.76
N SER A 51 -7.04 -0.29 9.33
CA SER A 51 -7.21 0.11 10.73
C SER A 51 -7.63 -1.03 11.65
N ILE A 52 -7.91 -2.21 11.11
CA ILE A 52 -8.35 -3.39 11.85
C ILE A 52 -7.62 -4.60 11.31
N ASN A 53 -6.99 -5.37 12.18
CA ASN A 53 -6.42 -6.66 11.80
C ASN A 53 -7.56 -7.67 11.64
N PRO A 54 -7.74 -8.31 10.47
CA PRO A 54 -8.87 -9.21 10.25
C PRO A 54 -8.70 -10.57 10.92
N ILE A 55 -7.51 -10.91 11.41
CA ILE A 55 -7.22 -12.18 12.07
C ILE A 55 -7.66 -12.16 13.54
N ASP A 56 -7.32 -11.09 14.27
CA ASP A 56 -7.60 -10.98 15.71
C ASP A 56 -8.58 -9.84 16.09
N GLY A 57 -8.94 -8.98 15.13
CA GLY A 57 -9.87 -7.88 15.32
C GLY A 57 -9.29 -6.66 16.05
N ARG A 58 -7.98 -6.63 16.33
CA ARG A 58 -7.33 -5.48 16.98
C ARG A 58 -7.35 -4.26 16.08
N ARG A 59 -7.47 -3.09 16.69
CA ARG A 59 -7.63 -1.81 15.98
C ARG A 59 -6.39 -0.95 16.08
N LEU A 60 -6.18 -0.08 15.09
CA LEU A 60 -5.16 0.95 15.12
C LEU A 60 -5.22 1.74 16.43
N GLY A 61 -4.10 1.81 17.14
CA GLY A 61 -3.98 2.42 18.47
C GLY A 61 -3.94 1.39 19.62
N ASP A 62 -4.33 0.14 19.39
CA ASP A 62 -4.06 -0.96 20.30
C ASP A 62 -2.55 -1.25 20.34
N PRO A 63 -1.92 -1.43 21.53
CA PRO A 63 -0.50 -1.73 21.64
C PRO A 63 -0.04 -2.97 20.88
N ASP A 64 -0.92 -3.96 20.75
CA ASP A 64 -0.64 -5.23 20.07
C ASP A 64 -1.19 -5.24 18.63
N PHE A 65 -1.54 -4.07 18.07
CA PHE A 65 -2.04 -3.96 16.70
C PHE A 65 -0.93 -4.20 15.67
N GLU A 66 -1.05 -5.34 14.98
CA GLU A 66 -0.25 -5.66 13.79
C GLU A 66 -1.05 -5.39 12.51
N PRO A 67 -0.48 -4.66 11.52
CA PRO A 67 -1.13 -4.41 10.25
C PRO A 67 -0.96 -5.58 9.28
N LEU A 68 -1.73 -5.54 8.20
CA LEU A 68 -1.84 -6.60 7.19
C LEU A 68 -0.80 -6.49 6.06
N PHE A 69 0.31 -5.76 6.27
CA PHE A 69 1.29 -5.52 5.22
C PHE A 69 2.36 -6.61 5.22
N GLU A 70 2.55 -7.30 4.09
CA GLU A 70 3.69 -8.20 3.90
C GLU A 70 4.99 -7.41 3.72
N TYR A 71 4.89 -6.20 3.14
CA TYR A 71 6.05 -5.37 2.84
C TYR A 71 5.70 -3.89 2.87
N VAL A 72 6.55 -3.08 3.51
CA VAL A 72 6.49 -1.62 3.41
C VAL A 72 7.89 -1.05 3.17
N LYS A 73 8.00 -0.15 2.18
CA LYS A 73 9.26 0.52 1.82
C LYS A 73 9.06 1.99 1.57
N ARG A 74 10.02 2.78 2.03
CA ARG A 74 10.16 4.18 1.61
C ARG A 74 11.05 4.28 0.37
N GLN A 75 10.57 4.92 -0.69
CA GLN A 75 11.39 5.25 -1.86
C GLN A 75 10.80 6.40 -2.66
N ASN A 76 11.67 7.25 -3.24
CA ASN A 76 11.28 8.34 -4.14
C ASN A 76 10.20 9.29 -3.57
N GLY A 77 10.16 9.48 -2.24
CA GLY A 77 9.16 10.32 -1.57
C GLY A 77 7.81 9.65 -1.33
N PHE A 78 7.70 8.34 -1.58
CA PHE A 78 6.51 7.53 -1.33
C PHE A 78 6.81 6.42 -0.31
N LEU A 79 5.77 6.06 0.45
CA LEU A 79 5.66 4.80 1.15
C LEU A 79 4.89 3.84 0.24
N GLU A 80 5.55 2.76 -0.16
CA GLU A 80 4.93 1.65 -0.87
C GLU A 80 4.60 0.56 0.13
N ALA A 81 3.33 0.15 0.22
CA ALA A 81 2.90 -0.97 1.05
C ALA A 81 2.20 -2.02 0.19
N VAL A 82 2.57 -3.28 0.37
CA VAL A 82 2.02 -4.43 -0.36
C VAL A 82 1.16 -5.26 0.58
N MET A 83 -0.02 -5.64 0.09
CA MET A 83 -0.94 -6.56 0.74
C MET A 83 -1.26 -7.71 -0.21
N ILE A 84 -1.11 -8.96 0.23
CA ILE A 84 -1.54 -10.16 -0.49
C ILE A 84 -2.66 -10.82 0.33
N LEU A 85 -3.88 -10.78 -0.20
CA LEU A 85 -5.08 -11.10 0.59
C LEU A 85 -5.49 -12.58 0.54
N ASN A 86 -4.93 -13.34 -0.40
CA ASN A 86 -5.23 -14.75 -0.61
C ASN A 86 -4.02 -15.47 -1.27
N ASP A 87 -4.16 -16.77 -1.49
CA ASP A 87 -3.07 -17.61 -2.01
C ASP A 87 -2.86 -17.50 -3.53
N ASP A 88 -3.63 -16.67 -4.25
CA ASP A 88 -3.49 -16.54 -5.71
C ASP A 88 -2.33 -15.61 -6.12
N GLY A 89 -1.76 -14.88 -5.15
CA GLY A 89 -0.62 -14.00 -5.36
C GLY A 89 -0.98 -12.59 -5.86
N PHE A 90 -2.26 -12.27 -6.04
CA PHE A 90 -2.72 -10.94 -6.39
C PHE A 90 -2.42 -9.93 -5.28
N ALA A 91 -1.75 -8.84 -5.66
CA ALA A 91 -1.34 -7.82 -4.71
C ALA A 91 -2.23 -6.57 -4.78
N VAL A 92 -2.58 -6.01 -3.63
CA VAL A 92 -3.03 -4.62 -3.50
C VAL A 92 -1.85 -3.79 -3.02
N VAL A 93 -1.45 -2.79 -3.82
CA VAL A 93 -0.28 -1.96 -3.53
C VAL A 93 -0.69 -0.51 -3.30
N LEU A 94 -0.43 -0.01 -2.10
CA LEU A 94 -0.62 1.40 -1.75
C LEU A 94 0.64 2.19 -2.08
N LEU A 95 0.49 3.29 -2.82
CA LEU A 95 1.53 4.29 -3.05
C LEU A 95 1.12 5.59 -2.35
N VAL A 96 1.71 5.85 -1.20
CA VAL A 96 1.33 6.97 -0.33
C VAL A 96 2.44 8.02 -0.30
N PRO A 97 2.19 9.28 -0.69
CA PRO A 97 3.15 10.36 -0.50
C PRO A 97 3.60 10.42 0.96
N ASP A 98 4.91 10.40 1.19
CA ASP A 98 5.50 10.41 2.53
C ASP A 98 5.52 11.82 3.14
N THR A 99 4.33 12.41 3.26
CA THR A 99 4.11 13.80 3.65
C THR A 99 3.04 13.88 4.74
N ILE A 100 2.91 15.05 5.39
CA ILE A 100 1.90 15.28 6.43
C ILE A 100 0.52 15.67 5.88
N THR A 101 0.37 15.78 4.56
CA THR A 101 -0.86 16.26 3.90
C THR A 101 -1.82 15.14 3.50
N VAL A 102 -1.39 13.89 3.64
CA VAL A 102 -2.24 12.69 3.58
C VAL A 102 -2.72 12.35 4.98
N ASP A 103 -3.86 11.63 5.11
CA ASP A 103 -4.38 11.16 6.39
C ASP A 103 -3.24 10.62 7.30
N PRO A 104 -3.01 11.23 8.47
CA PRO A 104 -1.93 10.84 9.36
C PRO A 104 -2.00 9.39 9.81
N ASN A 105 -3.19 8.79 9.90
CA ASN A 105 -3.33 7.39 10.30
C ASN A 105 -2.69 6.46 9.27
N ILE A 106 -2.82 6.77 7.98
CA ILE A 106 -2.17 6.00 6.91
C ILE A 106 -0.66 6.21 6.98
N THR A 107 -0.20 7.46 6.94
CA THR A 107 1.25 7.74 6.82
C THR A 107 2.04 7.30 8.05
N LEU A 108 1.51 7.50 9.27
CA LEU A 108 2.18 7.03 10.49
C LEU A 108 2.22 5.51 10.58
N LEU A 109 1.14 4.84 10.17
CA LEU A 109 1.09 3.38 10.15
C LEU A 109 2.13 2.82 9.18
N LEU A 110 2.18 3.31 7.94
CA LEU A 110 3.16 2.84 6.96
C LEU A 110 4.59 3.17 7.39
N ARG A 111 4.84 4.33 8.01
CA ARG A 111 6.16 4.68 8.57
C ARG A 111 6.60 3.72 9.66
N ARG A 112 5.68 3.26 10.52
CA ARG A 112 5.97 2.27 11.58
C ARG A 112 6.46 0.95 10.99
N CYS A 113 5.93 0.57 9.82
CA CYS A 113 6.21 -0.72 9.18
C CYS A 113 7.32 -0.66 8.13
N ALA A 114 7.70 0.54 7.68
CA ALA A 114 8.71 0.70 6.64
C ALA A 114 10.05 0.11 7.10
N ALA A 115 10.60 -0.82 6.31
CA ALA A 115 11.95 -1.29 6.51
C ALA A 115 12.96 -0.12 6.37
N VAL A 116 14.02 -0.15 7.19
CA VAL A 116 15.10 0.85 7.20
C VAL A 116 16.00 0.69 5.99
#